data_AF-A0A416ESX8-F1
#
_entry.id   AF-A0A416ESX8-F1
#
_cell.length_a   1.000
_cell.length_b   1.000
_cell.length_c   1.000
_cell.angle_alpha   90.00
_cell.angle_beta   90.00
_cell.angle_gamma   90.00
#
_symmetry.space_group_name_H-M   'P 1'
#
loop_
_entity.id
_entity.type
_entity.pdbx_description
1 polymer ?
#
loop_
_entity_poly.entity_id
_entity_poly.type
_entity_poly.pdbx_seq_one_letter_code
_entity_poly.pdbx_strand_id
1 'polypeptide(L)' 'MIRVFVCEKCHKYRIVSKRLTADCHECGSRMTVCDMPYVEWVELDMQDRENYIETFIKEENKKRQQEVTDL' A
#
# COMPACT_ATOMS: atom_id res chain seq x y z
N MET A 1 -2.17 -5.08 15.90
CA MET A 1 -2.72 -3.88 15.21
C MET A 1 -2.85 -4.24 13.75
N ILE A 2 -4.05 -4.15 13.19
CA ILE A 2 -4.29 -4.52 11.79
C ILE A 2 -3.67 -3.47 10.88
N ARG A 3 -2.98 -3.94 9.83
CA ARG A 3 -2.32 -3.11 8.82
C ARG A 3 -2.85 -3.48 7.45
N VAL A 4 -2.95 -2.48 6.59
CA VAL A 4 -3.22 -2.65 5.17
C VAL A 4 -1.90 -2.53 4.44
N PHE A 5 -1.63 -3.44 3.50
CA PHE A 5 -0.46 -3.42 2.64
C PHE A 5 -0.92 -3.27 1.20
N VAL A 6 -0.21 -2.48 0.40
CA VAL A 6 -0.50 -2.24 -1.01
C VAL A 6 0.68 -2.71 -1.86
N CYS A 7 0.37 -3.43 -2.94
CA CYS A 7 1.35 -3.87 -3.92
C CYS A 7 1.48 -2.82 -5.02
N GLU A 8 2.66 -2.23 -5.17
CA GLU A 8 2.92 -1.18 -6.16
C GLU A 8 2.95 -1.70 -7.61
N LYS A 9 3.16 -3.00 -7.81
CA LYS A 9 3.18 -3.62 -9.15
C LYS A 9 1.79 -4.01 -9.68
N CYS A 10 0.93 -4.54 -8.81
CA CYS A 10 -0.35 -5.13 -9.19
C CYS A 10 -1.56 -4.40 -8.60
N HIS A 11 -1.32 -3.37 -7.79
CA HIS A 11 -2.33 -2.53 -7.12
C HIS A 11 -3.29 -3.32 -6.21
N LYS A 12 -2.94 -4.57 -5.88
CA LYS A 12 -3.69 -5.38 -4.91
C LYS A 12 -3.29 -5.02 -3.49
N TYR A 13 -4.23 -5.17 -2.58
CA TYR A 13 -4.00 -4.92 -1.15
C TYR A 13 -4.17 -6.18 -0.32
N ARG A 14 -3.59 -6.16 0.88
CA ARG A 14 -3.70 -7.22 1.89
C ARG A 14 -3.91 -6.64 3.26
N ILE A 15 -4.81 -7.24 4.03
CA ILE A 15 -5.05 -6.88 5.42
C ILE A 15 -4.41 -7.96 6.30
N VAL A 16 -3.52 -7.55 7.20
CA VAL A 16 -2.81 -8.48 8.08
C VAL A 16 -2.81 -7.97 9.52
N SER A 17 -2.96 -8.85 10.50
CA SER A 17 -3.16 -8.48 11.90
C SER A 17 -1.88 -8.43 12.75
N LYS A 18 -0.92 -9.32 12.46
CA LYS A 18 0.31 -9.52 13.25
C LYS A 18 1.60 -9.29 12.48
N ARG A 19 1.55 -9.27 11.15
CA ARG A 19 2.76 -9.17 10.33
C ARG A 19 3.14 -7.71 10.13
N LEU A 20 4.41 -7.40 10.37
CA LEU A 20 4.99 -6.09 10.05
C LEU A 20 5.25 -5.94 8.55
N THR A 21 5.14 -7.02 7.80
CA THR A 21 5.49 -7.07 6.39
C THR A 21 4.63 -8.07 5.63
N ALA A 22 4.36 -7.81 4.36
CA ALA A 22 3.58 -8.71 3.51
C ALA A 22 4.17 -8.78 2.10
N ASP A 23 3.99 -9.92 1.45
CA ASP A 23 4.33 -10.12 0.04
C ASP A 23 3.04 -10.31 -0.77
N CYS A 24 3.04 -9.84 -2.02
CA CYS A 24 1.89 -9.92 -2.90
C CYS A 24 1.63 -11.38 -3.30
N HIS A 25 0.39 -11.84 -3.21
CA HIS A 25 0.02 -13.19 -3.66
C HIS A 25 -0.05 -13.32 -5.18
N GLU A 26 -0.20 -12.21 -5.91
CA GLU A 26 -0.29 -12.22 -7.38
C GLU A 26 1.09 -12.23 -8.04
N CYS A 27 2.03 -11.40 -7.56
CA CYS A 27 3.34 -11.24 -8.22
C CYS A 27 4.55 -11.52 -7.33
N GLY A 28 4.35 -11.86 -6.05
CA GLY A 28 5.43 -12.17 -5.11
C GLY A 28 6.27 -10.97 -4.64
N SER A 29 6.00 -9.75 -5.10
CA SER A 29 6.76 -8.57 -4.67
C SER A 29 6.48 -8.21 -3.22
N ARG A 30 7.48 -7.61 -2.56
CA ARG A 30 7.28 -6.96 -1.26
C ARG A 30 6.20 -5.88 -1.37
N MET A 31 5.30 -5.83 -0.39
CA MET A 31 4.25 -4.84 -0.33
C MET A 31 4.62 -3.72 0.64
N THR A 32 4.12 -2.52 0.35
CA THR A 32 4.31 -1.32 1.15
C THR A 32 3.16 -1.19 2.13
N VAL A 33 3.45 -0.80 3.37
CA VAL A 33 2.39 -0.55 4.36
C VAL A 33 1.64 0.71 3.95
N CYS A 34 0.32 0.63 3.98
CA CYS A 34 -0.55 1.76 3.75
C CYS A 34 -0.47 2.73 4.94
N ASP A 35 -0.42 4.03 4.65
CA ASP A 35 -0.41 5.07 5.68
C ASP A 35 -1.80 5.25 6.34
N MET A 36 -2.86 4.78 5.69
CA MET A 36 -4.22 4.82 6.22
C MET A 36 -4.46 3.77 7.32
N PRO A 37 -5.00 4.16 8.49
CA PRO A 37 -5.43 3.22 9.52
C PRO A 37 -6.49 2.23 9.01
N TYR A 38 -6.46 1.00 9.52
CA TYR A 38 -7.45 -0.03 9.14
C TYR A 38 -8.90 0.41 9.37
N VAL A 39 -9.17 1.19 10.42
CA VAL A 39 -10.52 1.68 10.73
C VAL A 39 -11.06 2.64 9.67
N GLU A 40 -10.21 3.43 9.03
CA GLU A 40 -10.61 4.31 7.92
C GLU A 40 -10.76 3.50 6.63
N TRP A 41 -9.89 2.50 6.41
CA TRP A 41 -9.92 1.64 5.24
C TRP A 41 -11.25 0.88 5.06
N VAL A 42 -11.83 0.40 6.17
CA VAL A 42 -13.06 -0.41 6.11
C VAL A 42 -14.29 0.41 5.77
N GLU A 43 -14.26 1.73 6.01
CA GLU A 43 -15.34 2.66 5.65
C GLU A 43 -15.34 3.00 4.16
N LEU A 44 -14.22 2.80 3.46
CA LEU A 44 -14.14 3.02 2.01
C LEU A 44 -14.88 1.94 1.25
N ASP A 45 -15.58 2.35 0.19
CA ASP A 45 -16.11 1.43 -0.80
C ASP A 45 -15.01 0.93 -1.76
N MET A 46 -15.38 0.09 -2.73
CA MET A 46 -14.42 -0.47 -3.68
C MET A 46 -13.78 0.59 -4.57
N GLN A 47 -14.55 1.58 -5.04
CA GLN A 47 -14.08 2.62 -5.94
C GLN A 47 -13.11 3.57 -5.22
N ASP A 48 -13.45 3.94 -3.99
CA ASP A 48 -12.62 4.78 -3.13
C ASP A 48 -11.30 4.09 -2.78
N ARG A 49 -11.32 2.77 -2.53
CA ARG A 49 -10.09 1.99 -2.32
C ARG A 49 -9.19 2.01 -3.54
N GLU A 50 -9.74 1.84 -4.74
CA GLU A 50 -8.97 1.88 -5.99
C GLU A 50 -8.35 3.26 -6.22
N ASN A 51 -9.14 4.33 -6.07
CA ASN A 51 -8.69 5.71 -6.19
C ASN A 51 -7.57 6.04 -5.18
N TYR A 52 -7.73 5.59 -3.94
CA TYR A 52 -6.73 5.76 -2.89
C TYR A 52 -5.44 5.01 -3.22
N ILE A 53 -5.52 3.74 -3.62
CA ILE A 53 -4.34 2.93 -3.98
C ILE A 53 -3.54 3.58 -5.09
N GLU A 54 -4.20 4.10 -6.13
CA GLU A 54 -3.51 4.77 -7.22
C GLU A 54 -2.75 6.01 -6.76
N THR A 55 -3.36 6.82 -5.90
CA THR A 55 -2.73 8.02 -5.34
C THR A 55 -1.55 7.65 -4.46
N PHE A 56 -1.75 6.68 -3.56
CA PHE A 56 -0.73 6.17 -2.65
C PHE A 56 0.51 5.66 -3.41
N ILE A 57 0.32 4.84 -4.45
CA ILE A 57 1.44 4.31 -5.26
C ILE A 57 2.19 5.45 -5.96
N LYS A 58 1.49 6.46 -6.49
CA LYS A 58 2.12 7.63 -7.11
C LYS A 58 2.98 8.40 -6.10
N GLU A 59 2.52 8.57 -4.87
CA GLU A 59 3.24 9.26 -3.80
C GLU A 59 4.47 8.47 -3.34
N GLU A 60 4.33 7.16 -3.09
CA GLU A 60 5.45 6.29 -2.71
C GLU A 60 6.55 6.23 -3.77
N ASN A 61 6.16 6.21 -5.06
CA ASN A 61 7.12 6.25 -6.16
C ASN A 61 7.86 7.59 -6.25
N LYS A 62 7.20 8.71 -5.93
CA LYS A 62 7.85 10.04 -5.87
C LYS A 62 8.85 10.11 -4.72
N LYS A 63 8.45 9.65 -3.52
CA LYS A 63 9.32 9.63 -2.33
C LYS A 63 10.63 8.88 -2.61
N ARG A 64 10.54 7.67 -3.21
CA ARG A 64 11.73 6.89 -3.61
C ARG A 64 12.62 7.57 -4.63
N GLN A 65 12.07 8.30 -5.60
CA GLN A 65 12.89 9.00 -6.60
C GLN A 65 13.66 10.18 -5.99
N GLN A 66 13.04 10.87 -5.03
CA GLN A 66 13.68 11.97 -4.31
C GLN A 66 14.85 11.46 -3.45
N GLU A 67 14.66 10.36 -2.73
CA GLU A 67 15.72 9.72 -1.93
C GLU A 67 16.95 9.31 -2.74
N VAL A 68 16.76 8.89 -4.00
CA VAL A 68 17.88 8.55 -4.91
C VAL A 68 18.61 9.78 -5.44
N THR A 69 17.92 10.92 -5.52
CA THR A 69 18.47 12.18 -6.06
C THR A 69 19.25 12.97 -5.01
N ASP A 70 18.94 12.75 -3.73
CA ASP A 70 19.59 13.39 -2.58
C ASP A 70 20.83 12.62 -2.06
N LEU A 71 21.25 11.55 -2.75
CA LEU A 71 22.44 10.73 -2.49
C LEU A 71 23.58 11.03 -3.47
#